data_AF-G3IZ64-F1
#
_entry.id   AF-G3IZ64-F1
#
_cell.length_a   1.000
_cell.length_b   1.000
_cell.length_c   1.000
_cell.angle_alpha   90.00
_cell.angle_beta   90.00
_cell.angle_gamma   90.00
#
_symmetry.space_group_name_H-M   'P 1'
#
loop_
_entity.id
_entity.type
_entity.pdbx_description
1 polymer ?
#
loop_
_entity_poly.entity_id
_entity_poly.type
_entity_poly.pdbx_seq_one_letter_code
_entity_poly.pdbx_strand_id
1 'polypeptide(L)'
;MKTKYENTVFHFLATFGCLMLLVPFAHADTQTPLDCPGVIVVQGGYSLTEDTTCDTGFRWHENNKFFSLNGFTLTTGSILVEGDRLTIRNGALQTNGINWAFGDHGTLLNLAITSAGAPRGFFIEAGSNFTVKNSTLTNIPHVALSFYYGDGGTVRNSKFTGNGWAISIQKSNGVLIEHNNFVGNIRGSNLWDEDGGGVNNNKIRHNIFRENRVGINMLALPQSTSIFPAFEGNQIIGNQISRSSHSGALIEVVCDDSSVPLRCPAQNTNVSGNRLNRNGFNSLTGLPDGAEPDDDGVTARATLRVFGNQSIPYPDGLAGVVLSNNRADRNADLGFDVQGVTDGGGNIAESNENPEQCVGLICSISVGEPLTVRPDSISARSLSVLQDAISKAPSASGQLRHRH
;
A
#
# COMPACT_ATOMS: atom_id res chain seq x y z
N MET A 1 52.52 60.05 -25.97
CA MET A 1 51.36 60.82 -25.47
C MET A 1 51.18 60.43 -24.01
N LYS A 2 51.81 61.07 -22.99
CA LYS A 2 51.53 62.41 -22.39
C LYS A 2 50.02 62.64 -22.24
N THR A 3 49.39 62.89 -21.08
CA THR A 3 49.72 63.32 -19.69
C THR A 3 48.42 63.12 -18.86
N LYS A 4 48.39 62.60 -17.63
CA LYS A 4 48.69 63.18 -16.28
C LYS A 4 47.72 64.29 -15.80
N TYR A 5 47.48 64.29 -14.47
CA TYR A 5 46.84 65.28 -13.55
C TYR A 5 45.40 64.96 -13.10
N GLU A 6 45.00 65.08 -11.83
CA GLU A 6 45.66 65.09 -10.50
C GLU A 6 44.53 65.11 -9.43
N ASN A 7 44.85 64.69 -8.22
CA ASN A 7 44.01 64.71 -7.02
C ASN A 7 43.79 66.14 -6.50
N THR A 8 42.63 66.41 -5.87
CA THR A 8 42.59 67.21 -4.62
C THR A 8 41.37 66.85 -3.76
N VAL A 9 41.64 66.63 -2.47
CA VAL A 9 40.72 66.38 -1.35
C VAL A 9 40.33 67.71 -0.70
N PHE A 10 39.11 67.89 -0.16
CA PHE A 10 38.87 68.45 1.19
C PHE A 10 37.39 68.38 1.64
N HIS A 11 37.24 68.48 2.95
CA HIS A 11 36.22 67.99 3.90
C HIS A 11 34.85 68.71 4.02
N PHE A 12 33.89 67.94 4.57
CA PHE A 12 32.80 68.23 5.52
C PHE A 12 31.85 69.42 5.32
N LEU A 13 30.54 69.12 5.26
CA LEU A 13 29.58 69.63 6.25
C LEU A 13 28.30 68.78 6.28
N ALA A 14 27.86 68.49 7.49
CA ALA A 14 26.69 67.70 7.83
C ALA A 14 25.40 68.52 7.68
N THR A 15 24.33 67.85 7.24
CA THR A 15 22.96 68.27 7.54
C THR A 15 22.10 67.05 7.76
N PHE A 16 21.76 66.84 9.04
CA PHE A 16 20.72 65.95 9.51
C PHE A 16 19.36 66.44 8.96
N GLY A 17 18.80 65.71 8.00
CA GLY A 17 17.43 65.87 7.53
C GLY A 17 16.69 64.56 7.78
N CYS A 18 15.98 64.48 8.90
CA CYS A 18 15.08 63.38 9.22
C CYS A 18 13.86 63.46 8.29
N LEU A 19 14.00 62.96 7.07
CA LEU A 19 12.90 62.74 6.15
C LEU A 19 12.26 61.40 6.54
N MET A 20 11.19 61.46 7.32
CA MET A 20 10.22 60.36 7.44
C MET A 20 9.59 60.18 6.06
N LEU A 21 10.26 59.42 5.19
CA LEU A 21 9.64 58.77 4.07
C LEU A 21 8.65 57.78 4.66
N LEU A 22 7.38 58.19 4.70
CA LEU A 22 6.26 57.26 4.61
C LEU A 22 6.48 56.47 3.33
N VAL A 23 7.18 55.34 3.45
CA VAL A 23 7.18 54.32 2.41
C VAL A 23 5.72 53.91 2.33
N PRO A 24 5.00 54.20 1.23
CA PRO A 24 3.73 53.52 1.03
C PRO A 24 4.07 52.03 1.13
N PHE A 25 3.37 51.29 1.99
CA PHE A 25 3.31 49.85 1.85
C PHE A 25 2.77 49.61 0.45
N ALA A 26 3.68 49.54 -0.52
CA ALA A 26 3.44 49.00 -1.82
C ALA A 26 2.82 47.66 -1.50
N HIS A 27 1.53 47.54 -1.83
CA HIS A 27 0.90 46.25 -1.93
C HIS A 27 1.72 45.56 -3.01
N ALA A 28 2.75 44.83 -2.58
CA ALA A 28 3.52 43.97 -3.46
C ALA A 28 2.47 43.12 -4.17
N ASP A 29 2.51 43.13 -5.50
CA ASP A 29 1.61 42.37 -6.36
C ASP A 29 1.30 41.04 -5.67
N THR A 30 0.06 40.94 -5.17
CA THR A 30 -0.41 39.93 -4.22
C THR A 30 -0.66 38.59 -4.91
N GLN A 31 0.08 38.28 -5.97
CA GLN A 31 0.11 36.95 -6.54
C GLN A 31 1.00 36.07 -5.67
N THR A 32 0.62 35.90 -4.41
CA THR A 32 0.93 34.64 -3.75
C THR A 32 0.34 33.53 -4.62
N PRO A 33 1.04 32.41 -4.86
CA PRO A 33 0.52 31.27 -5.62
C PRO A 33 -0.81 30.75 -5.06
N LEU A 34 -1.11 31.13 -3.83
CA LEU A 34 -2.32 30.87 -3.09
C LEU A 34 -3.05 32.21 -2.91
N ASP A 35 -3.98 32.54 -3.80
CA ASP A 35 -4.95 33.62 -3.55
C ASP A 35 -6.03 33.07 -2.61
N CYS A 36 -5.64 32.91 -1.34
CA CYS A 36 -6.48 32.29 -0.33
C CYS A 36 -6.39 33.09 0.99
N PRO A 37 -7.54 33.41 1.62
CA PRO A 37 -7.55 34.10 2.91
C PRO A 37 -6.67 33.39 3.95
N GLY A 38 -6.14 34.10 4.94
CA GLY A 38 -5.35 33.50 6.02
C GLY A 38 -3.98 32.90 5.61
N VAL A 39 -3.63 32.90 4.32
CA VAL A 39 -2.29 32.52 3.87
C VAL A 39 -1.36 33.73 3.90
N ILE A 40 -0.25 33.61 4.60
CA ILE A 40 0.81 34.64 4.64
C ILE A 40 2.11 34.11 4.05
N VAL A 41 2.88 35.02 3.45
CA VAL A 41 4.26 34.74 3.03
C VAL A 41 5.16 34.75 4.26
N VAL A 42 6.00 33.74 4.38
CA VAL A 42 7.04 33.63 5.41
C VAL A 42 8.39 33.32 4.75
N GLN A 43 9.48 33.42 5.51
CA GLN A 43 10.79 33.07 4.97
C GLN A 43 10.81 31.61 4.48
N GLY A 44 11.06 31.42 3.19
CA GLY A 44 11.17 30.11 2.54
C GLY A 44 9.83 29.48 2.09
N GLY A 45 8.69 30.13 2.30
CA GLY A 45 7.41 29.55 1.91
C GLY A 45 6.20 30.31 2.43
N TYR A 46 5.19 29.55 2.82
CA TYR A 46 3.86 30.04 3.16
C TYR A 46 3.39 29.42 4.47
N SER A 47 2.58 30.16 5.21
CA SER A 47 1.94 29.67 6.43
C SER A 47 0.48 30.05 6.45
N LEU A 48 -0.33 29.15 6.98
CA LEU A 48 -1.71 29.42 7.34
C LEU A 48 -1.77 30.06 8.75
N THR A 49 -2.64 31.06 8.95
CA THR A 49 -2.82 31.75 10.23
C THR A 49 -4.14 31.44 10.92
N GLU A 50 -5.09 30.82 10.22
CA GLU A 50 -6.42 30.45 10.70
C GLU A 50 -7.03 29.35 9.82
N ASP A 51 -8.05 28.65 10.34
CA ASP A 51 -8.82 27.72 9.51
C ASP A 51 -9.42 28.46 8.31
N THR A 52 -9.20 27.93 7.11
CA THR A 52 -9.45 28.66 5.87
C THR A 52 -10.05 27.77 4.81
N THR A 53 -10.98 28.32 4.03
CA THR A 53 -11.45 27.73 2.78
C THR A 53 -10.96 28.54 1.58
N CYS A 54 -10.33 27.88 0.62
CA CYS A 54 -10.01 28.43 -0.70
C CYS A 54 -11.04 27.91 -1.71
N ASP A 55 -11.87 28.81 -2.24
CA ASP A 55 -12.96 28.44 -3.16
C ASP A 55 -12.46 27.79 -4.46
N THR A 56 -11.26 28.18 -4.91
CA THR A 56 -10.58 27.57 -6.03
C THR A 56 -9.43 26.69 -5.55
N GLY A 57 -9.32 25.50 -6.14
CA GLY A 57 -8.05 24.75 -6.10
C GLY A 57 -6.90 25.63 -6.60
N PHE A 58 -5.67 25.28 -6.23
CA PHE A 58 -4.51 26.09 -6.58
C PHE A 58 -3.46 25.29 -7.34
N ARG A 59 -2.67 26.02 -8.14
CA ARG A 59 -1.54 25.50 -8.90
C ARG A 59 -0.24 26.03 -8.31
N TRP A 60 0.70 25.13 -8.04
CA TRP A 60 1.97 25.44 -7.41
C TRP A 60 3.14 25.21 -8.38
N HIS A 61 3.85 26.28 -8.72
CA HIS A 61 4.99 26.21 -9.65
C HIS A 61 6.35 26.47 -8.98
N GLU A 62 6.36 26.94 -7.73
CA GLU A 62 7.62 27.33 -7.09
C GLU A 62 8.39 26.13 -6.54
N ASN A 63 9.69 26.12 -6.81
CA ASN A 63 10.61 25.10 -6.32
C ASN A 63 11.13 25.44 -4.91
N ASN A 64 11.47 24.41 -4.13
CA ASN A 64 12.15 24.54 -2.83
C ASN A 64 11.37 25.38 -1.81
N LYS A 65 10.04 25.24 -1.79
CA LYS A 65 9.16 25.95 -0.85
C LYS A 65 8.51 24.99 0.13
N PHE A 66 8.00 25.56 1.22
CA PHE A 66 7.05 24.86 2.08
C PHE A 66 5.73 25.61 2.15
N PHE A 67 4.67 24.86 2.45
CA PHE A 67 3.40 25.38 2.91
C PHE A 67 3.06 24.74 4.26
N SER A 68 3.13 25.53 5.33
CA SER A 68 2.80 25.08 6.68
C SER A 68 1.34 25.41 6.98
N LEU A 69 0.53 24.42 7.31
CA LEU A 69 -0.83 24.62 7.77
C LEU A 69 -0.88 25.06 9.24
N ASN A 70 0.25 25.03 9.95
CA ASN A 70 0.43 25.55 11.31
C ASN A 70 -0.60 25.06 12.35
N GLY A 71 -1.08 23.83 12.18
CA GLY A 71 -2.11 23.21 13.03
C GLY A 71 -3.54 23.54 12.61
N PHE A 72 -3.74 24.45 11.66
CA PHE A 72 -5.05 24.80 11.11
C PHE A 72 -5.49 23.85 10.00
N THR A 73 -6.76 24.00 9.62
CA THR A 73 -7.42 23.29 8.53
C THR A 73 -7.44 24.15 7.28
N LEU A 74 -6.93 23.59 6.19
CA LEU A 74 -7.12 24.11 4.85
C LEU A 74 -8.16 23.27 4.12
N THR A 75 -9.27 23.91 3.74
CA THR A 75 -10.26 23.34 2.83
C THR A 75 -10.08 23.98 1.46
N THR A 76 -9.90 23.19 0.40
CA THR A 76 -9.63 23.74 -0.93
C THR A 76 -10.16 22.81 -2.02
N GLY A 77 -10.30 23.34 -3.24
CA GLY A 77 -10.44 22.50 -4.44
C GLY A 77 -9.20 21.64 -4.68
N SER A 78 -9.02 21.15 -5.91
CA SER A 78 -7.86 20.32 -6.25
C SER A 78 -6.54 21.10 -6.19
N ILE A 79 -5.48 20.44 -5.76
CA ILE A 79 -4.13 20.99 -5.75
C ILE A 79 -3.36 20.40 -6.94
N LEU A 80 -2.77 21.26 -7.77
CA LEU A 80 -1.86 20.84 -8.84
C LEU A 80 -0.46 21.34 -8.50
N VAL A 81 0.51 20.43 -8.44
CA VAL A 81 1.91 20.77 -8.14
C VAL A 81 2.79 20.46 -9.34
N GLU A 82 3.41 21.51 -9.86
CA GLU A 82 4.38 21.48 -10.96
C GLU A 82 5.79 21.85 -10.48
N GLY A 83 5.93 22.37 -9.25
CA GLY A 83 7.22 22.70 -8.65
C GLY A 83 7.87 21.52 -7.92
N ASP A 84 9.20 21.54 -7.86
CA ASP A 84 10.03 20.55 -7.18
C ASP A 84 10.23 20.87 -5.70
N ARG A 85 10.38 19.83 -4.88
CA ARG A 85 10.72 19.91 -3.45
C ARG A 85 9.74 20.77 -2.65
N LEU A 86 8.48 20.84 -3.07
CA LEU A 86 7.42 21.43 -2.25
C LEU A 86 7.13 20.52 -1.04
N THR A 87 7.07 21.11 0.15
CA THR A 87 6.62 20.42 1.37
C THR A 87 5.31 21.02 1.90
N ILE A 88 4.23 20.25 1.96
CA ILE A 88 3.00 20.64 2.68
C ILE A 88 3.02 19.96 4.05
N ARG A 89 2.81 20.72 5.13
CA ARG A 89 3.03 20.19 6.49
C ARG A 89 2.16 20.75 7.60
N ASN A 90 2.07 19.98 8.68
CA ASN A 90 1.59 20.38 10.02
C ASN A 90 0.17 20.95 10.05
N GLY A 91 -0.86 20.12 9.94
CA GLY A 91 -2.26 20.53 10.09
C GLY A 91 -3.23 19.58 9.40
N ALA A 92 -4.42 20.08 9.07
CA ALA A 92 -5.45 19.31 8.37
C ALA A 92 -5.65 19.82 6.94
N LEU A 93 -5.73 18.90 5.98
CA LEU A 93 -5.95 19.21 4.57
C LEU A 93 -7.22 18.51 4.09
N GLN A 94 -8.23 19.29 3.71
CA GLN A 94 -9.45 18.83 3.08
C GLN A 94 -9.43 19.30 1.62
N THR A 95 -9.32 18.36 0.68
CA THR A 95 -9.21 18.71 -0.75
C THR A 95 -10.00 17.73 -1.61
N ASN A 96 -10.26 18.10 -2.87
CA ASN A 96 -10.80 17.20 -3.88
C ASN A 96 -9.75 16.27 -4.48
N GLY A 97 -8.46 16.58 -4.30
CA GLY A 97 -7.34 15.75 -4.76
C GLY A 97 -6.05 16.56 -4.92
N ILE A 98 -4.94 15.86 -5.04
CA ILE A 98 -3.61 16.42 -5.21
C ILE A 98 -2.96 15.74 -6.41
N ASN A 99 -2.76 16.47 -7.50
CA ASN A 99 -1.96 15.99 -8.62
C ASN A 99 -0.54 16.55 -8.47
N TRP A 100 0.41 15.66 -8.21
CA TRP A 100 1.84 15.94 -8.10
C TRP A 100 2.63 15.27 -9.24
N ALA A 101 1.95 14.86 -10.33
CA ALA A 101 2.54 14.09 -11.41
C ALA A 101 3.72 14.80 -12.10
N PHE A 102 3.79 16.13 -11.99
CA PHE A 102 4.77 16.96 -12.69
C PHE A 102 5.91 17.48 -11.79
N GLY A 103 5.82 17.30 -10.47
CA GLY A 103 6.85 17.74 -9.52
C GLY A 103 7.70 16.58 -9.01
N ASP A 104 8.95 16.86 -8.65
CA ASP A 104 9.88 15.88 -8.08
C ASP A 104 10.16 16.17 -6.59
N HIS A 105 10.45 15.13 -5.80
CA HIS A 105 10.77 15.21 -4.37
C HIS A 105 9.71 15.94 -3.51
N GLY A 106 8.43 15.89 -3.89
CA GLY A 106 7.34 16.44 -3.09
C GLY A 106 7.21 15.76 -1.72
N THR A 107 6.76 16.49 -0.70
CA THR A 107 6.62 15.95 0.66
C THR A 107 5.30 16.36 1.33
N LEU A 108 4.58 15.36 1.86
CA LEU A 108 3.46 15.54 2.79
C LEU A 108 3.87 15.08 4.19
N LEU A 109 3.85 16.01 5.16
CA LEU A 109 4.44 15.78 6.49
C LEU A 109 3.51 16.20 7.63
N ASN A 110 3.23 15.29 8.57
CA ASN A 110 2.41 15.58 9.76
C ASN A 110 1.03 16.15 9.38
N LEU A 111 0.35 15.53 8.43
CA LEU A 111 -0.96 15.98 7.95
C LEU A 111 -2.09 15.03 8.33
N ALA A 112 -3.25 15.57 8.67
CA ALA A 112 -4.52 14.85 8.65
C ALA A 112 -5.24 15.18 7.33
N ILE A 113 -5.38 14.19 6.45
CA ILE A 113 -5.88 14.38 5.09
C ILE A 113 -7.20 13.63 4.93
N THR A 114 -8.21 14.35 4.47
CA THR A 114 -9.53 13.81 4.11
C THR A 114 -9.97 14.37 2.77
N SER A 115 -10.90 13.68 2.11
CA SER A 115 -11.51 14.25 0.92
C SER A 115 -12.58 15.27 1.28
N ALA A 116 -12.64 16.38 0.54
CA ALA A 116 -13.76 17.32 0.55
C ALA A 116 -14.90 16.87 -0.39
N GLY A 117 -14.70 15.80 -1.17
CA GLY A 117 -15.68 15.30 -2.15
C GLY A 117 -15.46 13.82 -2.51
N ALA A 118 -16.02 13.38 -3.64
CA ALA A 118 -15.77 12.05 -4.18
C ALA A 118 -14.72 12.17 -5.30
N PRO A 119 -13.42 11.90 -5.03
CA PRO A 119 -12.39 11.97 -6.06
C PRO A 119 -12.68 10.95 -7.15
N ARG A 120 -12.48 11.31 -8.42
CA ARG A 120 -12.59 10.36 -9.53
C ARG A 120 -11.27 9.61 -9.68
N GLY A 121 -11.23 8.35 -9.21
CA GLY A 121 -10.07 7.48 -9.37
C GLY A 121 -8.99 7.68 -8.31
N PHE A 122 -8.08 8.64 -8.51
CA PHE A 122 -6.91 8.84 -7.64
C PHE A 122 -7.05 10.13 -6.83
N PHE A 123 -6.77 10.04 -5.54
CA PHE A 123 -6.82 11.21 -4.66
C PHE A 123 -5.49 11.95 -4.61
N ILE A 124 -4.37 11.23 -4.48
CA ILE A 124 -3.02 11.79 -4.63
C ILE A 124 -2.32 11.05 -5.76
N GLU A 125 -1.91 11.78 -6.80
CA GLU A 125 -1.06 11.27 -7.87
C GLU A 125 0.38 11.74 -7.61
N ALA A 126 1.23 10.82 -7.15
CA ALA A 126 2.60 11.13 -6.78
C ALA A 126 3.50 11.24 -8.02
N GLY A 127 4.36 12.27 -8.01
CA GLY A 127 5.52 12.37 -8.88
C GLY A 127 6.72 11.60 -8.33
N SER A 128 7.88 11.77 -8.95
CA SER A 128 9.10 11.07 -8.58
C SER A 128 9.58 11.44 -7.17
N ASN A 129 10.18 10.47 -6.47
CA ASN A 129 10.77 10.65 -5.13
C ASN A 129 9.81 11.23 -4.08
N PHE A 130 8.50 11.08 -4.28
CA PHE A 130 7.48 11.65 -3.42
C PHE A 130 7.48 11.02 -2.03
N THR A 131 7.36 11.84 -0.99
CA THR A 131 7.41 11.39 0.41
C THR A 131 6.12 11.69 1.15
N VAL A 132 5.56 10.68 1.81
CA VAL A 132 4.51 10.84 2.82
C VAL A 132 5.04 10.35 4.17
N LYS A 133 4.99 11.22 5.19
CA LYS A 133 5.53 10.91 6.51
C LYS A 133 4.64 11.42 7.63
N ASN A 134 4.41 10.56 8.64
CA ASN A 134 3.67 10.91 9.85
C ASN A 134 2.27 11.49 9.55
N SER A 135 1.63 11.04 8.47
CA SER A 135 0.36 11.59 8.01
C SER A 135 -0.76 10.57 8.16
N THR A 136 -2.00 11.03 8.20
CA THR A 136 -3.20 10.19 8.22
C THR A 136 -4.05 10.48 7.00
N LEU A 137 -4.45 9.45 6.25
CA LEU A 137 -5.36 9.54 5.11
C LEU A 137 -6.60 8.70 5.40
N THR A 138 -7.77 9.34 5.43
CA THR A 138 -9.00 8.71 5.93
C THR A 138 -10.18 8.86 4.97
N ASN A 139 -10.94 7.78 4.82
CA ASN A 139 -12.22 7.72 4.10
C ASN A 139 -12.14 8.20 2.64
N ILE A 140 -11.02 7.92 1.95
CA ILE A 140 -10.90 8.17 0.52
C ILE A 140 -11.56 7.01 -0.24
N PRO A 141 -12.67 7.21 -0.99
CA PRO A 141 -13.45 6.12 -1.57
C PRO A 141 -12.68 5.22 -2.55
N HIS A 142 -11.70 5.77 -3.24
CA HIS A 142 -10.91 5.09 -4.26
C HIS A 142 -9.44 4.97 -3.81
N VAL A 143 -8.47 5.37 -4.62
CA VAL A 143 -7.05 5.27 -4.30
C VAL A 143 -6.59 6.51 -3.53
N ALA A 144 -6.15 6.34 -2.28
CA ALA A 144 -5.70 7.44 -1.45
C ALA A 144 -4.33 8.01 -1.91
N LEU A 145 -3.40 7.14 -2.30
CA LEU A 145 -2.09 7.51 -2.84
C LEU A 145 -1.71 6.60 -4.00
N SER A 146 -1.40 7.18 -5.16
CA SER A 146 -0.98 6.47 -6.37
C SER A 146 0.43 6.86 -6.78
N PHE A 147 1.29 5.86 -6.99
CA PHE A 147 2.59 5.98 -7.66
C PHE A 147 2.45 5.48 -9.10
N TYR A 148 2.03 6.39 -9.98
CA TYR A 148 1.82 6.13 -11.42
C TYR A 148 2.77 6.94 -12.31
N TYR A 149 3.07 8.19 -11.95
CA TYR A 149 3.82 9.12 -12.80
C TYR A 149 5.30 9.25 -12.46
N GLY A 150 5.76 8.63 -11.37
CA GLY A 150 7.14 8.79 -10.90
C GLY A 150 7.68 7.55 -10.22
N ASP A 151 9.00 7.38 -10.35
CA ASP A 151 9.75 6.33 -9.67
C ASP A 151 10.18 6.77 -8.27
N GLY A 152 10.44 5.77 -7.43
CA GLY A 152 10.91 5.94 -6.08
C GLY A 152 9.85 6.53 -5.16
N GLY A 153 10.31 7.15 -4.08
CA GLY A 153 9.46 7.71 -3.06
C GLY A 153 9.35 6.83 -1.83
N THR A 154 8.76 7.40 -0.78
CA THR A 154 8.74 6.78 0.54
C THR A 154 7.46 7.14 1.29
N VAL A 155 6.77 6.12 1.77
CA VAL A 155 5.63 6.27 2.67
C VAL A 155 5.97 5.64 4.01
N ARG A 156 6.02 6.44 5.08
CA ARG A 156 6.42 5.94 6.39
C ARG A 156 5.69 6.53 7.56
N ASN A 157 5.59 5.74 8.63
CA ASN A 157 5.00 6.15 9.92
C ASN A 157 3.61 6.79 9.77
N SER A 158 2.86 6.39 8.75
CA SER A 158 1.59 7.01 8.37
C SER A 158 0.43 6.03 8.58
N LYS A 159 -0.79 6.55 8.64
CA LYS A 159 -2.00 5.78 8.87
C LYS A 159 -2.97 5.96 7.72
N PHE A 160 -3.48 4.84 7.19
CA PHE A 160 -4.48 4.83 6.14
C PHE A 160 -5.72 4.09 6.64
N THR A 161 -6.86 4.78 6.75
CA THR A 161 -8.06 4.22 7.38
C THR A 161 -9.30 4.38 6.51
N GLY A 162 -10.04 3.28 6.30
CA GLY A 162 -11.34 3.33 5.63
C GLY A 162 -11.28 3.74 4.16
N ASN A 163 -10.15 3.56 3.49
CA ASN A 163 -10.01 3.94 2.08
C ASN A 163 -10.41 2.78 1.15
N GLY A 164 -10.65 3.08 -0.12
CA GLY A 164 -10.69 2.06 -1.17
C GLY A 164 -9.35 1.33 -1.23
N TRP A 165 -8.37 1.90 -1.91
CA TRP A 165 -6.99 1.43 -1.86
C TRP A 165 -6.16 2.46 -1.12
N ALA A 166 -5.46 2.06 -0.07
CA ALA A 166 -4.66 3.00 0.70
C ALA A 166 -3.43 3.47 -0.10
N ILE A 167 -2.67 2.54 -0.69
CA ILE A 167 -1.57 2.88 -1.62
C ILE A 167 -1.65 1.97 -2.84
N SER A 168 -1.49 2.54 -4.04
CA SER A 168 -1.35 1.81 -5.30
C SER A 168 -0.02 2.17 -5.97
N ILE A 169 0.81 1.17 -6.26
CA ILE A 169 2.02 1.28 -7.07
C ILE A 169 1.68 0.71 -8.44
N GLN A 170 1.59 1.58 -9.45
CA GLN A 170 0.98 1.23 -10.74
C GLN A 170 1.98 1.19 -11.90
N LYS A 171 2.94 2.11 -11.88
CA LYS A 171 3.98 2.23 -12.92
C LYS A 171 5.19 2.88 -12.30
N SER A 172 5.72 2.23 -11.28
CA SER A 172 6.74 2.84 -10.43
C SER A 172 7.64 1.78 -9.82
N ASN A 173 8.92 2.12 -9.79
CA ASN A 173 9.98 1.27 -9.31
C ASN A 173 10.64 1.88 -8.07
N GLY A 174 11.10 1.04 -7.14
CA GLY A 174 11.89 1.51 -6.00
C GLY A 174 11.10 2.27 -4.93
N VAL A 175 9.77 2.13 -4.88
CA VAL A 175 8.93 2.71 -3.81
C VAL A 175 9.18 1.97 -2.50
N LEU A 176 9.37 2.72 -1.41
CA LEU A 176 9.48 2.18 -0.06
C LEU A 176 8.23 2.50 0.78
N ILE A 177 7.53 1.46 1.24
CA ILE A 177 6.39 1.57 2.16
C ILE A 177 6.76 0.89 3.48
N GLU A 178 6.99 1.66 4.54
CA GLU A 178 7.45 1.11 5.83
C GLU A 178 6.79 1.69 7.10
N HIS A 179 6.61 0.84 8.13
CA HIS A 179 6.13 1.27 9.44
C HIS A 179 4.79 2.03 9.41
N ASN A 180 3.92 1.71 8.45
CA ASN A 180 2.58 2.30 8.32
C ASN A 180 1.51 1.41 8.96
N ASN A 181 0.35 2.00 9.22
CA ASN A 181 -0.83 1.31 9.74
C ASN A 181 -2.00 1.43 8.77
N PHE A 182 -2.44 0.30 8.21
CA PHE A 182 -3.53 0.19 7.24
C PHE A 182 -4.72 -0.47 7.92
N VAL A 183 -5.81 0.27 8.14
CA VAL A 183 -6.99 -0.22 8.86
C VAL A 183 -8.27 -0.07 8.04
N GLY A 184 -9.03 -1.14 7.84
CA GLY A 184 -10.36 -1.01 7.25
C GLY A 184 -10.38 -0.59 5.78
N ASN A 185 -9.29 -0.77 5.03
CA ASN A 185 -9.26 -0.42 3.60
C ASN A 185 -9.72 -1.61 2.74
N ILE A 186 -10.21 -1.37 1.51
CA ILE A 186 -10.46 -2.49 0.57
C ILE A 186 -9.13 -3.17 0.23
N ARG A 187 -8.08 -2.38 -0.05
CA ARG A 187 -6.71 -2.86 -0.21
C ARG A 187 -5.76 -2.00 0.62
N GLY A 188 -4.91 -2.64 1.42
CA GLY A 188 -3.87 -1.92 2.16
C GLY A 188 -2.78 -1.39 1.23
N SER A 189 -2.08 -2.29 0.54
CA SER A 189 -1.14 -1.94 -0.53
C SER A 189 -1.47 -2.71 -1.80
N ASN A 190 -1.47 -2.03 -2.93
CA ASN A 190 -1.75 -2.60 -4.24
C ASN A 190 -0.54 -2.40 -5.16
N LEU A 191 -0.04 -3.48 -5.74
CA LEU A 191 0.99 -3.52 -6.77
C LEU A 191 0.29 -3.96 -8.05
N TRP A 192 0.25 -3.10 -9.06
CA TRP A 192 -0.50 -3.31 -10.29
C TRP A 192 0.35 -2.86 -11.45
N ASP A 193 0.65 -3.70 -12.44
CA ASP A 193 1.47 -3.29 -13.60
C ASP A 193 0.60 -2.59 -14.65
N GLU A 194 0.32 -1.31 -14.42
CA GLU A 194 -0.61 -0.53 -15.23
C GLU A 194 0.08 -0.14 -16.52
N ASP A 195 -0.59 -0.43 -17.64
CA ASP A 195 -0.11 -0.18 -19.00
C ASP A 195 1.27 -0.81 -19.32
N GLY A 196 1.64 -1.88 -18.59
CA GLY A 196 2.91 -2.59 -18.79
C GLY A 196 4.14 -1.74 -18.49
N GLY A 197 4.03 -0.77 -17.57
CA GLY A 197 5.10 0.19 -17.27
C GLY A 197 6.16 -0.30 -16.27
N GLY A 198 5.97 -1.47 -15.68
CA GLY A 198 6.84 -2.05 -14.67
C GLY A 198 6.52 -1.58 -13.25
N VAL A 199 6.59 -2.52 -12.30
CA VAL A 199 6.41 -2.27 -10.86
C VAL A 199 7.50 -3.03 -10.11
N ASN A 200 8.75 -2.58 -10.23
CA ASN A 200 9.92 -3.36 -9.84
C ASN A 200 10.64 -2.79 -8.61
N ASN A 201 11.38 -3.64 -7.90
CA ASN A 201 12.26 -3.26 -6.80
C ASN A 201 11.56 -2.47 -5.68
N ASN A 202 10.26 -2.63 -5.52
CA ASN A 202 9.49 -1.99 -4.46
C ASN A 202 9.63 -2.77 -3.15
N LYS A 203 9.54 -2.06 -2.02
CA LYS A 203 9.68 -2.67 -0.70
C LYS A 203 8.52 -2.28 0.21
N ILE A 204 7.73 -3.27 0.60
CA ILE A 204 6.67 -3.16 1.61
C ILE A 204 7.15 -3.87 2.86
N ARG A 205 7.55 -3.13 3.91
CA ARG A 205 8.11 -3.74 5.11
C ARG A 205 7.67 -3.18 6.45
N HIS A 206 7.58 -4.05 7.44
CA HIS A 206 7.28 -3.66 8.84
C HIS A 206 6.00 -2.84 8.99
N ASN A 207 5.02 -3.05 8.12
CA ASN A 207 3.72 -2.40 8.21
C ASN A 207 2.74 -3.28 9.00
N ILE A 208 1.68 -2.64 9.51
CA ILE A 208 0.56 -3.31 10.16
C ILE A 208 -0.66 -3.15 9.26
N PHE A 209 -1.23 -4.27 8.82
CA PHE A 209 -2.48 -4.35 8.07
C PHE A 209 -3.51 -5.03 8.96
N ARG A 210 -4.62 -4.34 9.22
CA ARG A 210 -5.68 -4.84 10.11
C ARG A 210 -7.05 -4.57 9.52
N GLU A 211 -7.91 -5.58 9.51
CA GLU A 211 -9.32 -5.39 9.10
C GLU A 211 -9.45 -4.81 7.67
N ASN A 212 -8.45 -5.01 6.80
CA ASN A 212 -8.57 -4.66 5.39
C ASN A 212 -9.37 -5.78 4.68
N ARG A 213 -9.85 -5.57 3.46
CA ARG A 213 -10.33 -6.70 2.68
C ARG A 213 -9.15 -7.56 2.23
N VAL A 214 -8.16 -6.97 1.55
CA VAL A 214 -6.85 -7.59 1.28
C VAL A 214 -5.76 -6.75 1.95
N GLY A 215 -4.80 -7.39 2.62
CA GLY A 215 -3.67 -6.67 3.23
C GLY A 215 -2.74 -6.10 2.16
N ILE A 216 -2.11 -7.01 1.40
CA ILE A 216 -1.22 -6.68 0.28
C ILE A 216 -1.71 -7.42 -0.97
N ASN A 217 -1.90 -6.71 -2.07
CA ASN A 217 -2.31 -7.24 -3.35
C ASN A 217 -1.21 -7.00 -4.39
N MET A 218 -0.82 -8.02 -5.13
CA MET A 218 0.09 -7.92 -6.26
C MET A 218 -0.56 -8.61 -7.47
N LEU A 219 -0.88 -7.84 -8.50
CA LEU A 219 -1.61 -8.31 -9.68
C LEU A 219 -0.83 -7.97 -10.95
N ALA A 220 -0.37 -9.00 -11.66
CA ALA A 220 0.23 -8.87 -12.98
C ALA A 220 -0.74 -9.22 -14.09
N LEU A 221 -1.01 -8.24 -14.95
CA LEU A 221 -1.77 -8.45 -16.18
C LEU A 221 -0.81 -8.83 -17.31
N PRO A 222 -1.30 -9.53 -18.35
CA PRO A 222 -0.47 -10.04 -19.44
C PRO A 222 0.18 -8.96 -20.32
N GLN A 223 -0.05 -7.66 -20.06
CA GLN A 223 0.53 -6.57 -20.83
C GLN A 223 2.01 -6.30 -20.51
N SER A 224 2.59 -7.01 -19.54
CA SER A 224 4.02 -6.89 -19.22
C SER A 224 4.88 -7.30 -20.41
N THR A 225 5.52 -6.33 -21.07
CA THR A 225 6.39 -6.60 -22.22
C THR A 225 7.81 -6.96 -21.76
N SER A 226 8.60 -7.59 -22.63
CA SER A 226 10.01 -7.91 -22.33
C SER A 226 10.89 -6.69 -22.05
N ILE A 227 10.44 -5.49 -22.46
CA ILE A 227 11.12 -4.21 -22.26
C ILE A 227 10.90 -3.69 -20.84
N PHE A 228 9.75 -4.02 -20.23
CA PHE A 228 9.36 -3.59 -18.90
C PHE A 228 8.97 -4.83 -18.10
N PRO A 229 9.95 -5.55 -17.51
CA PRO A 229 9.61 -6.66 -16.62
C PRO A 229 8.67 -6.14 -15.54
N ALA A 230 7.63 -6.92 -15.25
CA ALA A 230 6.67 -6.60 -14.23
C ALA A 230 7.02 -7.36 -12.96
N PHE A 231 6.96 -6.65 -11.85
CA PHE A 231 7.18 -7.15 -10.50
C PHE A 231 8.54 -7.76 -10.16
N GLU A 232 9.57 -7.48 -10.93
CA GLU A 232 10.91 -7.97 -10.64
C GLU A 232 11.48 -7.36 -9.35
N GLY A 233 12.06 -8.20 -8.48
CA GLY A 233 12.82 -7.73 -7.31
C GLY A 233 11.99 -7.13 -6.17
N ASN A 234 10.66 -7.27 -6.20
CA ASN A 234 9.80 -6.76 -5.14
C ASN A 234 9.98 -7.52 -3.82
N GLN A 235 9.78 -6.82 -2.71
CA GLN A 235 10.04 -7.32 -1.36
C GLN A 235 8.87 -7.02 -0.42
N ILE A 236 8.24 -8.07 0.11
CA ILE A 236 7.20 -8.01 1.14
C ILE A 236 7.75 -8.62 2.43
N ILE A 237 8.24 -7.77 3.35
CA ILE A 237 9.11 -8.21 4.46
C ILE A 237 8.58 -7.80 5.83
N GLY A 238 8.41 -8.76 6.75
CA GLY A 238 8.22 -8.45 8.17
C GLY A 238 6.92 -7.70 8.48
N ASN A 239 5.89 -7.83 7.64
CA ASN A 239 4.60 -7.19 7.85
C ASN A 239 3.74 -8.01 8.82
N GLN A 240 2.87 -7.32 9.56
CA GLN A 240 1.83 -7.95 10.39
C GLN A 240 0.49 -7.75 9.71
N ILE A 241 -0.13 -8.84 9.26
CA ILE A 241 -1.38 -8.82 8.51
C ILE A 241 -2.40 -9.64 9.28
N SER A 242 -3.49 -9.00 9.69
CA SER A 242 -4.47 -9.69 10.54
C SER A 242 -5.89 -9.27 10.26
N ARG A 243 -6.81 -10.23 10.40
CA ARG A 243 -8.24 -10.00 10.22
C ARG A 243 -8.56 -9.39 8.86
N SER A 244 -7.77 -9.68 7.84
CA SER A 244 -8.19 -9.38 6.49
C SER A 244 -9.44 -10.20 6.18
N SER A 245 -10.42 -9.61 5.49
CA SER A 245 -11.64 -10.35 5.14
C SER A 245 -11.41 -11.37 4.02
N HIS A 246 -10.29 -11.24 3.31
CA HIS A 246 -9.74 -12.13 2.28
C HIS A 246 -8.30 -12.49 2.70
N SER A 247 -7.46 -12.90 1.75
CA SER A 247 -6.06 -13.23 2.03
C SER A 247 -5.32 -12.10 2.72
N GLY A 248 -4.38 -12.48 3.58
CA GLY A 248 -3.43 -11.53 4.13
C GLY A 248 -2.58 -10.90 3.01
N ALA A 249 -1.97 -11.74 2.18
CA ALA A 249 -1.30 -11.33 0.95
C ALA A 249 -1.81 -12.15 -0.24
N LEU A 250 -2.13 -11.47 -1.34
CA LEU A 250 -2.60 -12.06 -2.60
C LEU A 250 -1.61 -11.72 -3.72
N ILE A 251 -1.09 -12.76 -4.38
CA ILE A 251 -0.15 -12.66 -5.50
C ILE A 251 -0.75 -13.36 -6.71
N GLU A 252 -1.11 -12.58 -7.73
CA GLU A 252 -1.69 -13.08 -8.97
C GLU A 252 -0.80 -12.70 -10.14
N VAL A 253 -0.32 -13.71 -10.87
CA VAL A 253 0.55 -13.52 -12.02
C VAL A 253 -0.13 -14.06 -13.28
N VAL A 254 -0.15 -13.26 -14.35
CA VAL A 254 -0.55 -13.74 -15.68
C VAL A 254 0.69 -13.78 -16.57
N CYS A 255 1.06 -14.96 -17.02
CA CYS A 255 2.09 -15.20 -18.01
C CYS A 255 1.50 -15.13 -19.43
N ASP A 256 2.33 -14.73 -20.40
CA ASP A 256 1.93 -14.61 -21.80
C ASP A 256 2.77 -15.53 -22.71
N ASP A 257 2.09 -16.49 -23.36
CA ASP A 257 2.70 -17.47 -24.28
C ASP A 257 3.20 -16.89 -25.60
N SER A 258 2.83 -15.64 -25.92
CA SER A 258 3.30 -14.93 -27.11
C SER A 258 4.77 -14.51 -27.01
N SER A 259 5.37 -14.59 -25.82
CA SER A 259 6.78 -14.34 -25.59
C SER A 259 7.62 -15.63 -25.75
N VAL A 260 8.67 -15.60 -26.58
CA VAL A 260 9.66 -16.68 -26.69
C VAL A 260 11.05 -16.11 -26.31
N PRO A 261 11.70 -16.61 -25.25
CA PRO A 261 11.21 -17.62 -24.29
C PRO A 261 10.03 -17.09 -23.46
N LEU A 262 9.20 -18.01 -22.94
CA LEU A 262 8.09 -17.69 -22.05
C LEU A 262 8.61 -16.88 -20.84
N ARG A 263 8.04 -15.70 -20.62
CA ARG A 263 8.37 -14.85 -19.47
C ARG A 263 7.15 -14.67 -18.58
N CYS A 264 7.31 -15.00 -17.32
CA CYS A 264 6.35 -14.69 -16.29
C CYS A 264 6.84 -13.51 -15.45
N PRO A 265 5.95 -12.57 -15.09
CA PRO A 265 6.23 -11.53 -14.10
C PRO A 265 6.73 -12.08 -12.75
N ALA A 266 7.05 -11.17 -11.82
CA ALA A 266 7.38 -11.48 -10.43
C ALA A 266 8.71 -12.20 -10.19
N GLN A 267 9.65 -12.14 -11.15
CA GLN A 267 10.99 -12.71 -10.97
C GLN A 267 11.71 -12.07 -9.77
N ASN A 268 12.46 -12.87 -9.00
CA ASN A 268 13.19 -12.39 -7.83
C ASN A 268 12.31 -11.71 -6.76
N THR A 269 11.01 -12.03 -6.70
CA THR A 269 10.10 -11.50 -5.68
C THR A 269 10.31 -12.24 -4.37
N ASN A 270 10.46 -11.53 -3.26
CA ASN A 270 10.68 -12.12 -1.94
C ASN A 270 9.55 -11.75 -0.97
N VAL A 271 8.91 -12.76 -0.39
CA VAL A 271 7.91 -12.64 0.66
C VAL A 271 8.44 -13.32 1.91
N SER A 272 8.88 -12.53 2.90
CA SER A 272 9.55 -13.11 4.06
C SER A 272 9.28 -12.46 5.41
N GLY A 273 9.32 -13.27 6.47
CA GLY A 273 9.19 -12.79 7.84
C GLY A 273 7.80 -12.23 8.20
N ASN A 274 6.78 -12.42 7.36
CA ASN A 274 5.45 -11.85 7.60
C ASN A 274 4.68 -12.69 8.63
N ARG A 275 3.84 -12.02 9.41
CA ARG A 275 2.91 -12.65 10.37
C ARG A 275 1.49 -12.44 9.89
N LEU A 276 0.81 -13.53 9.56
CA LEU A 276 -0.51 -13.55 8.95
C LEU A 276 -1.46 -14.25 9.93
N ASN A 277 -2.46 -13.55 10.45
CA ASN A 277 -3.29 -14.08 11.55
C ASN A 277 -4.77 -13.77 11.37
N ARG A 278 -5.62 -14.79 11.36
CA ARG A 278 -7.08 -14.65 11.25
C ARG A 278 -7.54 -13.94 9.99
N ASN A 279 -6.89 -14.18 8.86
CA ASN A 279 -7.39 -13.70 7.57
C ASN A 279 -8.48 -14.64 7.03
N GLY A 280 -9.33 -14.14 6.14
CA GLY A 280 -10.36 -14.93 5.46
C GLY A 280 -11.72 -15.09 6.16
N PHE A 281 -11.84 -14.82 7.46
CA PHE A 281 -13.07 -15.13 8.24
C PHE A 281 -14.30 -14.28 7.90
N ASN A 282 -14.14 -13.21 7.13
CA ASN A 282 -15.23 -12.32 6.80
C ASN A 282 -15.54 -12.46 5.31
N SER A 283 -16.52 -13.29 4.98
CA SER A 283 -17.24 -13.12 3.72
C SER A 283 -17.96 -11.78 3.79
N LEU A 284 -17.35 -10.72 3.26
CA LEU A 284 -18.13 -9.56 2.84
C LEU A 284 -19.11 -10.10 1.79
N THR A 285 -20.33 -10.39 2.25
CA THR A 285 -21.47 -10.85 1.46
C THR A 285 -21.65 -9.89 0.29
N GLY A 286 -21.31 -10.33 -0.92
CA GLY A 286 -21.33 -9.47 -2.11
C GLY A 286 -20.24 -9.76 -3.15
N LEU A 287 -19.32 -10.70 -2.89
CA LEU A 287 -18.59 -11.33 -4.00
C LEU A 287 -19.57 -12.13 -4.86
N PRO A 288 -19.50 -12.04 -6.20
CA PRO A 288 -20.29 -12.90 -7.07
C PRO A 288 -19.98 -14.37 -6.72
N ASP A 289 -21.03 -15.17 -6.56
CA ASP A 289 -20.93 -16.61 -6.31
C ASP A 289 -19.97 -17.25 -7.32
N GLY A 290 -18.87 -17.83 -6.84
CA GLY A 290 -17.90 -18.56 -7.66
C GLY A 290 -16.49 -17.96 -7.76
N ALA A 291 -16.19 -16.84 -7.12
CA ALA A 291 -14.79 -16.54 -6.80
C ALA A 291 -14.34 -17.56 -5.73
N GLU A 292 -13.29 -18.33 -6.01
CA GLU A 292 -12.54 -19.06 -4.97
C GLU A 292 -12.32 -18.07 -3.82
N PRO A 293 -12.70 -18.41 -2.58
CA PRO A 293 -12.48 -17.50 -1.47
C PRO A 293 -10.97 -17.45 -1.27
N ASP A 294 -10.29 -16.41 -1.76
CA ASP A 294 -8.89 -16.20 -1.37
C ASP A 294 -8.93 -15.80 0.12
N ASP A 295 -8.88 -16.78 1.01
CA ASP A 295 -9.15 -16.63 2.44
C ASP A 295 -7.98 -17.18 3.30
N ASP A 296 -6.85 -17.41 2.66
CA ASP A 296 -5.61 -17.89 3.28
C ASP A 296 -4.82 -16.82 4.04
N GLY A 297 -3.74 -17.24 4.72
CA GLY A 297 -2.67 -16.33 5.07
C GLY A 297 -2.07 -15.68 3.82
N VAL A 298 -1.45 -16.49 2.95
CA VAL A 298 -0.94 -16.07 1.63
C VAL A 298 -1.56 -16.93 0.56
N THR A 299 -2.12 -16.28 -0.46
CA THR A 299 -2.58 -16.93 -1.70
C THR A 299 -1.69 -16.49 -2.84
N ALA A 300 -1.16 -17.42 -3.63
CA ALA A 300 -0.40 -17.13 -4.83
C ALA A 300 -0.81 -18.05 -5.98
N ARG A 301 -1.20 -17.45 -7.11
CA ARG A 301 -1.57 -18.18 -8.33
C ARG A 301 -0.96 -17.56 -9.57
N ALA A 302 -0.65 -18.42 -10.54
CA ALA A 302 -0.29 -18.01 -11.88
C ALA A 302 -1.22 -18.61 -12.93
N THR A 303 -1.48 -17.85 -13.98
CA THR A 303 -2.20 -18.32 -15.16
C THR A 303 -1.37 -18.08 -16.41
N LEU A 304 -1.45 -18.99 -17.37
CA LEU A 304 -0.90 -18.80 -18.70
C LEU A 304 -2.04 -18.36 -19.62
N ARG A 305 -1.89 -17.18 -20.22
CA ARG A 305 -2.74 -16.76 -21.32
C ARG A 305 -2.23 -17.43 -22.59
N VAL A 306 -3.10 -18.25 -23.19
CA VAL A 306 -2.86 -18.91 -24.48
C VAL A 306 -3.58 -18.12 -25.57
N PHE A 307 -3.08 -18.19 -26.81
CA PHE A 307 -3.75 -17.64 -27.99
C PHE A 307 -5.28 -17.82 -27.95
N GLY A 308 -6.03 -16.72 -28.09
CA GLY A 308 -7.50 -16.73 -28.04
C GLY A 308 -8.13 -16.34 -26.69
N ASN A 309 -7.38 -15.65 -25.81
CA ASN A 309 -7.86 -15.17 -24.49
C ASN A 309 -8.26 -16.29 -23.52
N GLN A 310 -7.83 -17.52 -23.75
CA GLN A 310 -8.01 -18.58 -22.78
C GLN A 310 -6.91 -18.46 -21.71
N SER A 311 -7.31 -18.41 -20.44
CA SER A 311 -6.40 -18.51 -19.30
C SER A 311 -6.46 -19.91 -18.72
N ILE A 312 -5.31 -20.56 -18.56
CA ILE A 312 -5.18 -21.86 -17.89
C ILE A 312 -4.30 -21.71 -16.65
N PRO A 313 -4.53 -22.48 -15.56
CA PRO A 313 -3.62 -22.50 -14.42
C PRO A 313 -2.19 -22.85 -14.85
N TYR A 314 -1.21 -22.10 -14.36
CA TYR A 314 0.19 -22.29 -14.70
C TYR A 314 1.12 -22.01 -13.50
N PRO A 315 1.16 -22.91 -12.49
CA PRO A 315 1.93 -22.72 -11.27
C PRO A 315 3.41 -22.41 -11.49
N ASP A 316 4.05 -23.00 -12.52
CA ASP A 316 5.45 -22.75 -12.86
C ASP A 316 5.77 -21.27 -13.11
N GLY A 317 4.75 -20.46 -13.43
CA GLY A 317 4.88 -19.01 -13.57
C GLY A 317 5.25 -18.27 -12.28
N LEU A 318 5.12 -18.93 -11.11
CA LEU A 318 5.51 -18.39 -9.81
C LEU A 318 6.91 -18.80 -9.36
N ALA A 319 7.70 -19.52 -10.18
CA ALA A 319 9.01 -20.01 -9.78
C ALA A 319 9.98 -18.90 -9.31
N GLY A 320 9.78 -17.67 -9.79
CA GLY A 320 10.56 -16.49 -9.40
C GLY A 320 10.15 -15.84 -8.06
N VAL A 321 9.04 -16.29 -7.46
CA VAL A 321 8.57 -15.84 -6.14
C VAL A 321 9.14 -16.78 -5.08
N VAL A 322 9.78 -16.21 -4.06
CA VAL A 322 10.34 -16.95 -2.93
C VAL A 322 9.59 -16.61 -1.64
N LEU A 323 9.10 -17.63 -0.95
CA LEU A 323 8.48 -17.49 0.37
C LEU A 323 9.39 -18.07 1.46
N SER A 324 9.74 -17.29 2.48
CA SER A 324 10.57 -17.78 3.60
C SER A 324 10.24 -17.16 4.94
N ASN A 325 10.39 -17.92 6.02
CA ASN A 325 10.24 -17.44 7.40
C ASN A 325 8.89 -16.75 7.69
N ASN A 326 7.83 -17.06 6.95
CA ASN A 326 6.50 -16.53 7.21
C ASN A 326 5.79 -17.36 8.28
N ARG A 327 4.91 -16.73 9.06
CA ARG A 327 4.05 -17.41 10.02
C ARG A 327 2.59 -17.11 9.73
N ALA A 328 1.80 -18.15 9.47
CA ALA A 328 0.38 -18.06 9.19
C ALA A 328 -0.45 -18.84 10.23
N ASP A 329 -1.13 -18.12 11.11
CA ASP A 329 -1.89 -18.70 12.21
C ASP A 329 -3.39 -18.44 12.06
N ARG A 330 -4.21 -19.49 12.23
CA ARG A 330 -5.66 -19.36 12.38
C ARG A 330 -6.33 -18.57 11.25
N ASN A 331 -5.94 -18.77 10.00
CA ASN A 331 -6.63 -18.26 8.81
C ASN A 331 -7.82 -19.18 8.46
N ALA A 332 -8.74 -18.67 7.63
CA ALA A 332 -10.04 -19.31 7.38
C ALA A 332 -9.94 -20.57 6.52
N ASP A 333 -8.92 -20.69 5.67
CA ASP A 333 -8.60 -21.94 4.97
C ASP A 333 -7.16 -22.37 5.29
N LEU A 334 -6.21 -22.13 4.40
CA LEU A 334 -4.81 -22.51 4.57
C LEU A 334 -4.01 -21.38 5.20
N GLY A 335 -2.86 -21.74 5.78
CA GLY A 335 -1.83 -20.76 6.08
C GLY A 335 -1.20 -20.22 4.80
N PHE A 336 -0.92 -21.11 3.85
CA PHE A 336 -0.33 -20.78 2.55
C PHE A 336 -0.93 -21.65 1.43
N ASP A 337 -1.55 -21.02 0.43
CA ASP A 337 -1.90 -21.65 -0.85
C ASP A 337 -1.05 -21.03 -1.97
N VAL A 338 0.08 -21.64 -2.28
CA VAL A 338 1.15 -21.00 -3.06
C VAL A 338 1.82 -21.95 -4.05
N GLN A 339 1.03 -22.76 -4.75
CA GLN A 339 1.56 -23.73 -5.71
C GLN A 339 2.47 -23.08 -6.76
N GLY A 340 3.70 -23.59 -6.91
CA GLY A 340 4.68 -23.10 -7.88
C GLY A 340 5.64 -22.02 -7.36
N VAL A 341 5.42 -21.52 -6.14
CA VAL A 341 6.37 -20.67 -5.42
C VAL A 341 7.60 -21.47 -4.99
N THR A 342 8.78 -20.84 -5.00
CA THR A 342 10.00 -21.40 -4.42
C THR A 342 9.97 -21.29 -2.90
N ASP A 343 10.06 -22.42 -2.20
CA ASP A 343 10.19 -22.45 -0.74
C ASP A 343 11.61 -22.08 -0.31
N GLY A 344 11.76 -20.93 0.34
CA GLY A 344 13.02 -20.48 0.94
C GLY A 344 13.24 -20.97 2.37
N GLY A 345 12.34 -21.79 2.92
CA GLY A 345 12.44 -22.42 4.23
C GLY A 345 11.94 -21.55 5.40
N GLY A 346 11.71 -22.20 6.54
CA GLY A 346 11.32 -21.55 7.80
C GLY A 346 9.85 -21.09 7.88
N ASN A 347 9.01 -21.47 6.91
CA ASN A 347 7.59 -21.15 6.93
C ASN A 347 6.87 -22.01 7.99
N ILE A 348 5.96 -21.40 8.74
CA ILE A 348 5.19 -22.02 9.83
C ILE A 348 3.71 -21.72 9.58
N ALA A 349 2.88 -22.76 9.60
CA ALA A 349 1.43 -22.62 9.59
C ALA A 349 0.83 -23.42 10.73
N GLU A 350 -0.08 -22.81 11.48
CA GLU A 350 -0.66 -23.43 12.67
C GLU A 350 -2.11 -23.04 12.87
N SER A 351 -2.94 -24.02 13.23
CA SER A 351 -4.34 -23.81 13.63
C SER A 351 -5.21 -23.08 12.60
N ASN A 352 -4.86 -23.11 11.32
CA ASN A 352 -5.75 -22.69 10.22
C ASN A 352 -6.91 -23.71 10.09
N GLU A 353 -8.06 -23.34 9.54
CA GLU A 353 -9.23 -24.24 9.54
C GLU A 353 -8.99 -25.51 8.72
N ASN A 354 -8.18 -25.43 7.66
CA ASN A 354 -7.87 -26.57 6.81
C ASN A 354 -6.66 -27.37 7.33
N PRO A 355 -6.80 -28.69 7.55
CA PRO A 355 -5.73 -29.53 8.10
C PRO A 355 -4.48 -29.63 7.23
N GLU A 356 -4.54 -29.34 5.93
CA GLU A 356 -3.35 -29.38 5.07
C GLU A 356 -2.36 -28.25 5.42
N GLN A 357 -2.86 -27.13 5.97
CA GLN A 357 -2.14 -25.92 6.41
C GLN A 357 -1.31 -25.20 5.34
N CYS A 358 -0.67 -25.93 4.42
CA CYS A 358 0.27 -25.44 3.42
C CYS A 358 0.17 -26.25 2.13
N VAL A 359 -0.06 -25.56 1.02
CA VAL A 359 -0.02 -26.11 -0.33
C VAL A 359 1.07 -25.38 -1.13
N GLY A 360 1.94 -26.14 -1.79
CA GLY A 360 3.02 -25.58 -2.64
C GLY A 360 4.35 -25.32 -1.94
N LEU A 361 4.45 -25.47 -0.62
CA LEU A 361 5.72 -25.35 0.14
C LEU A 361 5.79 -26.30 1.33
N ILE A 362 6.97 -26.42 1.94
CA ILE A 362 7.17 -27.18 3.18
C ILE A 362 7.04 -26.22 4.36
N CYS A 363 6.10 -26.50 5.26
CA CYS A 363 5.98 -25.76 6.50
C CYS A 363 6.14 -26.67 7.72
N SER A 364 6.72 -26.11 8.78
CA SER A 364 6.68 -26.76 10.09
C SER A 364 5.28 -26.59 10.66
N ILE A 365 4.52 -27.69 10.69
CA ILE A 365 3.27 -27.73 11.41
C ILE A 365 3.64 -27.95 12.87
N SER A 366 3.44 -26.93 13.72
CA SER A 366 3.44 -27.18 15.16
C SER A 366 2.18 -27.98 15.44
N VAL A 367 2.31 -29.31 15.44
CA VAL A 367 1.29 -30.18 15.99
C VAL A 367 1.27 -29.80 17.47
N GLY A 368 0.36 -28.89 17.86
CA GLY A 368 0.07 -28.69 19.27
C GLY A 368 -0.08 -30.07 19.89
N GLU A 369 0.61 -30.31 21.02
CA GLU A 369 0.73 -31.64 21.62
C GLU A 369 -0.54 -32.46 21.35
N PRO A 370 -0.43 -33.68 20.79
CA PRO A 370 -1.60 -34.46 20.42
C PRO A 370 -2.55 -34.39 21.59
N LEU A 371 -3.76 -33.86 21.35
CA LEU A 371 -4.78 -33.66 22.38
C LEU A 371 -4.77 -34.90 23.25
N THR A 372 -4.11 -34.79 24.40
CA THR A 372 -4.00 -35.92 25.29
C THR A 372 -5.36 -35.91 25.93
N VAL A 373 -6.28 -36.68 25.34
CA VAL A 373 -7.58 -36.93 25.93
C VAL A 373 -7.28 -37.58 27.26
N ARG A 374 -7.19 -36.76 28.32
CA ARG A 374 -7.10 -37.25 29.67
C ARG A 374 -8.39 -38.03 29.88
N PRO A 375 -8.33 -39.35 30.17
CA PRO A 375 -9.51 -40.16 30.42
C PRO A 375 -10.45 -39.50 31.45
N ASP A 376 -9.89 -38.68 32.32
CA ASP A 376 -10.55 -38.01 33.44
C ASP A 376 -11.38 -36.78 33.03
N SER A 377 -11.25 -36.28 31.80
CA SER A 377 -11.99 -35.09 31.31
C SER A 377 -13.27 -35.44 30.53
N ILE A 378 -13.55 -36.73 30.32
CA ILE A 378 -14.83 -37.18 29.79
C ILE A 378 -15.84 -37.13 30.96
N SER A 379 -16.69 -36.10 30.98
CA SER A 379 -17.79 -36.06 31.95
C SER A 379 -18.64 -37.34 31.80
N ALA A 380 -19.20 -37.86 32.90
CA ALA A 380 -20.06 -39.04 32.88
C ALA A 380 -21.22 -38.92 31.87
N ARG A 381 -21.62 -37.68 31.53
CA ARG A 381 -22.65 -37.35 30.53
C ARG A 381 -22.20 -37.61 29.09
N SER A 382 -20.92 -37.48 28.80
CA SER A 382 -20.33 -37.74 27.48
C SER A 382 -20.14 -39.24 27.25
N LEU A 383 -19.83 -39.99 28.32
CA LEU A 383 -19.75 -41.45 28.30
C LEU A 383 -21.12 -42.11 28.06
N SER A 384 -22.20 -41.57 28.66
CA SER A 384 -23.55 -42.10 28.42
C SER A 384 -24.01 -41.92 26.97
N VAL A 385 -23.65 -40.81 26.31
CA VAL A 385 -24.00 -40.57 24.90
C VAL A 385 -23.23 -41.51 23.96
N LEU A 386 -21.96 -41.79 24.26
CA LEU A 386 -21.15 -42.72 23.47
C LEU A 386 -21.63 -44.17 23.63
N GLN A 387 -22.00 -44.58 24.84
CA GLN A 387 -22.54 -45.92 25.10
C GLN A 387 -23.90 -46.13 24.43
N ASP A 388 -24.75 -45.11 24.42
CA ASP A 388 -26.06 -45.17 23.76
C ASP A 388 -25.91 -45.30 22.24
N ALA A 389 -24.92 -44.62 21.64
CA ALA A 389 -24.59 -44.76 20.22
C ALA A 389 -24.04 -46.15 19.85
N ILE A 390 -23.21 -46.76 20.71
CA ILE A 390 -22.67 -48.11 20.50
C ILE A 390 -23.76 -49.17 20.64
N SER A 391 -24.68 -49.01 21.60
CA SER A 391 -25.79 -49.96 21.80
C SER A 391 -26.85 -49.96 20.67
N LYS A 392 -26.91 -48.87 19.90
CA LYS A 392 -27.84 -48.69 18.78
C LYS A 392 -27.23 -49.05 17.43
N ALA A 393 -25.95 -49.39 17.38
CA ALA A 393 -25.30 -49.88 16.16
C ALA A 393 -25.82 -51.29 15.82
N PRO A 394 -26.43 -51.51 14.63
CA PRO A 394 -26.94 -52.83 14.25
C PRO A 394 -25.79 -53.83 14.12
N SER A 395 -25.93 -55.00 14.74
CA SER A 395 -24.93 -56.08 14.68
C SER A 395 -24.77 -56.57 13.25
N ALA A 396 -23.67 -56.22 12.60
CA ALA A 396 -23.30 -56.75 11.28
C ALA A 396 -22.80 -58.20 11.41
N SER A 397 -23.74 -59.14 11.53
CA SER A 397 -23.48 -60.57 11.30
C SER A 397 -24.36 -61.05 10.14
N GLY A 398 -23.86 -60.95 8.92
CA GLY A 398 -24.58 -61.31 7.70
C GLY A 398 -23.68 -61.86 6.61
N GLN A 399 -23.45 -63.18 6.66
CA GLN A 399 -23.09 -64.11 5.58
C GLN A 399 -22.38 -63.58 4.32
N LEU A 400 -21.07 -63.81 4.24
CA LEU A 400 -20.36 -64.00 2.98
C LEU A 400 -20.80 -65.31 2.33
N ARG A 401 -21.59 -65.25 1.26
CA ARG A 401 -21.80 -66.38 0.33
C ARG A 401 -20.84 -66.25 -0.84
N HIS A 402 -19.94 -67.23 -0.96
CA HIS A 402 -19.18 -67.49 -2.18
C HIS A 402 -20.14 -67.79 -3.35
N ARG A 403 -19.87 -67.21 -4.52
CA ARG A 403 -20.29 -67.75 -5.81
C ARG A 403 -19.06 -67.99 -6.67
N HIS A 404 -19.02 -69.20 -7.22
CA HIS A 404 -18.25 -69.59 -8.40
C HIS A 404 -18.87 -68.99 -9.66
#